data_AF-A0A0C3DAW0-F1
#
_entry.id   AF-A0A0C3DAW0-F1
#
_cell.length_a   1.000
_cell.length_b   1.000
_cell.length_c   1.000
_cell.angle_alpha   90.00
_cell.angle_beta   90.00
_cell.angle_gamma   90.00
#
_symmetry.space_group_name_H-M   'P 1'
#
loop_
_entity.id
_entity.type
_entity.pdbx_description
1 polymer ?
#
loop_
_entity_poly.entity_id
_entity_poly.type
_entity_poly.pdbx_seq_one_letter_code
_entity_poly.pdbx_strand_id
1 'polypeptide(L)'
;MLLASSLLAVLTGLPISLNAASVTNSNIVDLGYARHRPTYTNTTKSGLNVLSYMNIRFAQPPIGPLRFKKPVVPPHYTEGVQDGEYPPLFTDCISAAPPEVPFPEINGTAWGHEDCLFLNVLVPEGVKAGDNVPVLHWITGSAYSFGGKDSFIGPLGLIDGIKANPDEKFIFVASNYRLGMPGWTALPGSDMDPNVGLHDAFTAVEWTNKYIARFGGNPKQITVMGESAGGAIINLMLTGNGGKGYLPFQQAFISSPAMAPRRHAVARRTQLYKDVLSATNCTSVECLRAVPEADLLAANYYLISDVPSTGGGGNFGPGIGFGPVVDGDYIPDLPGILLEEGRYHKSIKSLIVGNMLEEGMGTSSDTNMPEAFPALVRRVLPTASNTTIALVEAHFPYPVDLPAELAWDWTTAIIFECNAYNVAKAFKDKTHRYIMSIPPATHGQDVLYMFYTDDTTTPVANATAALQYQSYLRQFITDNRKAKGYRVSGGADTLASKWPVYGQDSLFFNITLGGFVNQPMPESRIANCEFLDQLVANPVNGA
;
A
#
# COMPACT_ATOMS: atom_id res chain seq x y z
N MET A 1 -0.22 24.23 -15.84
CA MET A 1 -1.55 24.59 -15.29
C MET A 1 -2.58 24.60 -16.42
N LEU A 2 -2.95 23.41 -16.91
CA LEU A 2 -4.04 23.13 -17.84
C LEU A 2 -4.14 21.60 -17.93
N LEU A 3 -5.36 21.06 -17.79
CA LEU A 3 -5.75 19.64 -17.84
C LEU A 3 -5.63 18.83 -16.53
N ALA A 4 -6.43 19.21 -15.54
CA ALA A 4 -6.93 18.31 -14.50
C ALA A 4 -8.39 18.68 -14.21
N SER A 5 -9.26 18.48 -15.19
CA SER A 5 -10.68 18.80 -15.06
C SER A 5 -11.52 17.71 -15.70
N SER A 6 -11.44 16.49 -15.14
CA SER A 6 -12.33 15.37 -15.45
C SER A 6 -12.30 14.29 -14.36
N LEU A 7 -12.40 14.64 -13.08
CA LEU A 7 -12.72 13.67 -12.02
C LEU A 7 -13.67 14.35 -11.01
N LEU A 8 -14.94 14.44 -11.39
CA LEU A 8 -16.03 14.50 -10.42
C LEU A 8 -16.58 13.08 -10.30
N ALA A 9 -16.02 12.29 -9.38
CA ALA A 9 -16.81 11.26 -8.74
C ALA A 9 -17.64 11.98 -7.67
N VAL A 10 -18.91 12.19 -7.96
CA VAL A 10 -19.87 12.63 -6.94
C VAL A 10 -20.19 11.39 -6.11
N LEU A 11 -19.56 11.22 -4.94
CA LEU A 11 -20.17 10.44 -3.87
C LEU A 11 -21.33 11.26 -3.30
N THR A 12 -22.40 11.43 -4.08
CA THR A 12 -23.71 11.47 -3.45
C THR A 12 -23.84 10.12 -2.80
N GLY A 13 -23.94 10.08 -1.48
CA GLY A 13 -24.31 8.88 -0.74
C GLY A 13 -25.59 8.31 -1.36
N LEU A 14 -25.42 7.38 -2.30
CA LEU A 14 -26.49 6.55 -2.79
C LEU A 14 -26.96 5.77 -1.56
N PRO A 15 -28.28 5.65 -1.34
CA PRO A 15 -28.80 4.88 -0.24
C PRO A 15 -28.35 3.44 -0.44
N ILE A 16 -27.27 3.04 0.23
CA ILE A 16 -26.95 1.64 0.44
C ILE A 16 -28.17 1.10 1.19
N SER A 17 -28.92 0.20 0.57
CA SER A 17 -29.89 -0.60 1.31
C SER A 17 -29.10 -1.51 2.25
N LEU A 18 -28.72 -0.95 3.40
CA LEU A 18 -28.17 -1.66 4.53
C LEU A 18 -29.31 -2.50 5.12
N ASN A 19 -29.51 -3.69 4.56
CA ASN A 19 -30.31 -4.67 5.26
C ASN A 19 -29.53 -5.09 6.51
N ALA A 20 -30.04 -4.74 7.68
CA ALA A 20 -29.55 -5.29 8.95
C ALA A 20 -29.50 -6.82 8.82
N ALA A 21 -28.32 -7.40 9.01
CA ALA A 21 -28.17 -8.84 8.89
C ALA A 21 -29.08 -9.53 9.93
N SER A 22 -29.91 -10.50 9.50
CA SER A 22 -30.68 -11.31 10.44
C SER A 22 -29.70 -12.06 11.34
N VAL A 23 -29.67 -11.71 12.63
CA VAL A 23 -28.76 -12.32 13.60
C VAL A 23 -29.18 -13.77 13.84
N THR A 24 -28.49 -14.69 13.19
CA THR A 24 -28.52 -16.11 13.56
C THR A 24 -27.28 -16.43 14.39
N ASN A 25 -27.42 -17.23 15.45
CA ASN A 25 -26.27 -17.67 16.27
C ASN A 25 -25.17 -18.36 15.42
N SER A 26 -25.48 -18.82 14.21
CA SER A 26 -24.54 -19.45 13.28
C SER A 26 -23.48 -18.51 12.71
N ASN A 27 -23.68 -17.19 12.73
CA ASN A 27 -22.76 -16.21 12.14
C ASN A 27 -21.88 -15.51 13.19
N ILE A 28 -21.95 -15.95 14.46
CA ILE A 28 -21.06 -15.42 15.50
C ILE A 28 -19.71 -16.11 15.39
N VAL A 29 -18.65 -15.33 15.27
CA VAL A 29 -17.26 -15.79 15.23
C VAL A 29 -16.60 -15.53 16.58
N ASP A 30 -16.13 -16.59 17.24
CA ASP A 30 -15.39 -16.51 18.51
C ASP A 30 -13.88 -16.54 18.27
N LEU A 31 -13.21 -15.45 18.61
CA LEU A 31 -11.76 -15.27 18.50
C LEU A 31 -11.02 -15.60 19.81
N GLY A 32 -11.74 -15.98 20.86
CA GLY A 32 -11.25 -16.22 22.21
C GLY A 32 -11.13 -14.94 23.05
N TYR A 33 -10.64 -13.83 22.46
CA TYR A 33 -10.59 -12.53 23.15
C TYR A 33 -11.85 -11.69 22.94
N ALA A 34 -12.61 -11.96 21.88
CA ALA A 34 -13.86 -11.28 21.56
C ALA A 34 -14.73 -12.19 20.67
N ARG A 35 -16.04 -11.98 20.73
CA ARG A 35 -17.02 -12.62 19.82
C ARG A 35 -17.60 -11.55 18.91
N HIS A 36 -17.67 -11.83 17.61
CA HIS A 36 -18.14 -10.88 16.61
C HIS A 36 -19.32 -11.45 15.82
N ARG A 37 -20.34 -10.63 15.57
CA ARG A 37 -21.35 -10.88 14.52
C ARG A 37 -21.04 -10.02 13.29
N PRO A 38 -21.57 -10.33 12.10
CA PRO A 38 -21.47 -9.42 10.96
C PRO A 38 -22.11 -8.08 11.31
N THR A 39 -21.45 -6.99 10.96
CA THR A 39 -21.98 -5.63 11.09
C THR A 39 -23.16 -5.45 10.12
N TYR A 40 -22.99 -5.91 8.89
CA TYR A 40 -24.03 -5.93 7.86
C TYR A 40 -23.71 -6.96 6.78
N THR A 41 -24.70 -7.21 5.91
CA THR A 41 -24.52 -8.01 4.70
C THR A 41 -24.46 -7.09 3.49
N ASN A 42 -23.32 -7.08 2.80
CA ASN A 42 -23.18 -6.45 1.49
C ASN A 42 -23.74 -7.37 0.40
N THR A 43 -24.13 -6.79 -0.73
CA THR A 43 -24.51 -7.52 -1.93
C THR A 43 -23.72 -6.97 -3.11
N THR A 44 -22.99 -7.82 -3.82
CA THR A 44 -22.25 -7.41 -5.03
C THR A 44 -23.22 -7.14 -6.18
N LYS A 45 -22.72 -6.57 -7.29
CA LYS A 45 -23.54 -6.22 -8.46
C LYS A 45 -24.27 -7.43 -9.08
N SER A 46 -23.65 -8.60 -9.08
CA SER A 46 -24.25 -9.88 -9.54
C SER A 46 -25.16 -10.55 -8.50
N GLY A 47 -25.36 -9.95 -7.32
CA GLY A 47 -26.23 -10.47 -6.26
C GLY A 47 -25.56 -11.48 -5.32
N LEU A 48 -24.23 -11.54 -5.24
CA LEU A 48 -23.53 -12.36 -4.26
C LEU A 48 -23.57 -11.68 -2.89
N ASN A 49 -24.08 -12.35 -1.86
CA ASN A 49 -24.05 -11.80 -0.50
C ASN A 49 -22.66 -11.93 0.12
N VAL A 50 -22.26 -10.93 0.91
CA VAL A 50 -20.97 -10.85 1.59
C VAL A 50 -21.19 -10.41 3.03
N LEU A 51 -20.94 -11.30 3.98
CA LEU A 51 -20.99 -10.95 5.40
C LEU A 51 -19.79 -10.07 5.73
N SER A 52 -20.05 -8.85 6.20
CA SER A 52 -19.01 -7.87 6.51
C SER A 52 -18.88 -7.76 8.03
N TYR A 53 -17.75 -8.23 8.57
CA TYR A 53 -17.38 -8.06 9.97
C TYR A 53 -16.43 -6.88 10.06
N MET A 54 -16.97 -5.73 10.45
CA MET A 54 -16.22 -4.48 10.44
C MET A 54 -15.56 -4.23 11.81
N ASN A 55 -14.51 -3.42 11.80
CA ASN A 55 -13.91 -2.83 13.00
C ASN A 55 -13.54 -3.85 14.09
N ILE A 56 -12.89 -4.95 13.71
CA ILE A 56 -12.31 -5.92 14.65
C ILE A 56 -10.95 -5.40 15.11
N ARG A 57 -10.74 -5.26 16.42
CA ARG A 57 -9.44 -4.87 16.99
C ARG A 57 -8.41 -5.98 16.78
N PHE A 58 -7.25 -5.66 16.22
CA PHE A 58 -6.15 -6.63 16.06
C PHE A 58 -5.00 -6.44 17.05
N ALA A 59 -4.91 -5.28 17.71
CA ALA A 59 -3.99 -4.98 18.79
C ALA A 59 -4.64 -4.09 19.87
N GLN A 60 -3.94 -3.84 20.97
CA GLN A 60 -4.36 -2.87 22.00
C GLN A 60 -4.33 -1.43 21.44
N PRO A 61 -5.19 -0.53 21.96
CA PRO A 61 -5.16 0.89 21.58
C PRO A 61 -3.77 1.51 21.80
N PRO A 62 -3.15 2.15 20.80
CA PRO A 62 -1.79 2.68 20.90
C PRO A 62 -1.73 4.07 21.59
N ILE A 63 -2.45 4.22 22.70
CA ILE A 63 -2.62 5.48 23.44
C ILE A 63 -1.69 5.57 24.67
N GLY A 64 -1.46 6.80 25.15
CA GLY A 64 -0.71 7.06 26.38
C GLY A 64 0.69 6.43 26.34
N PRO A 65 1.05 5.51 27.26
CA PRO A 65 2.35 4.84 27.25
C PRO A 65 2.66 4.04 25.98
N LEU A 66 1.64 3.60 25.23
CA LEU A 66 1.79 2.84 23.98
C LEU A 66 1.97 3.74 22.74
N ARG A 67 1.87 5.07 22.90
CA ARG A 67 2.14 6.02 21.82
C ARG A 67 3.60 5.89 21.37
N PHE A 68 3.80 5.79 20.06
CA PHE A 68 5.10 5.53 19.41
C PHE A 68 5.76 4.19 19.76
N LYS A 69 4.98 3.22 20.27
CA LYS A 69 5.44 1.84 20.50
C LYS A 69 4.87 0.88 19.48
N LYS A 70 5.60 -0.22 19.20
CA LYS A 70 5.10 -1.36 18.42
C LYS A 70 3.77 -1.86 19.03
N PRO A 71 2.82 -2.39 18.21
CA PRO A 71 1.58 -2.96 18.70
C PRO A 71 1.75 -3.96 19.85
N VAL A 72 0.83 -3.94 20.79
CA VAL A 72 0.74 -4.95 21.85
C VAL A 72 -0.41 -5.91 21.53
N VAL A 73 -0.10 -7.21 21.52
CA VAL A 73 -1.06 -8.30 21.28
C VAL A 73 -1.09 -9.29 22.45
N PRO A 74 -2.22 -10.00 22.67
CA PRO A 74 -3.51 -9.81 22.00
C PRO A 74 -4.21 -8.51 22.43
N PRO A 75 -5.26 -8.08 21.70
CA PRO A 75 -6.18 -7.08 22.21
C PRO A 75 -6.74 -7.46 23.59
N HIS A 76 -7.24 -6.49 24.33
CA HIS A 76 -7.96 -6.76 25.58
C HIS A 76 -9.17 -7.66 25.35
N TYR A 77 -9.51 -8.45 26.36
CA TYR A 77 -10.73 -9.25 26.33
C TYR A 77 -11.95 -8.33 26.32
N THR A 78 -12.90 -8.60 25.44
CA THR A 78 -14.18 -7.88 25.38
C THR A 78 -15.34 -8.84 25.62
N GLU A 79 -16.11 -8.57 26.67
CA GLU A 79 -17.31 -9.33 27.00
C GLU A 79 -18.44 -9.05 26.00
N GLY A 80 -19.36 -10.01 25.85
CA GLY A 80 -20.51 -9.88 24.96
C GLY A 80 -20.23 -10.27 23.50
N VAL A 81 -21.09 -9.81 22.60
CA VAL A 81 -20.96 -9.99 21.14
C VAL A 81 -20.84 -8.60 20.53
N GLN A 82 -19.72 -8.36 19.86
CA GLN A 82 -19.42 -7.12 19.18
C GLN A 82 -20.04 -7.14 17.78
N ASP A 83 -20.60 -6.01 17.35
CA ASP A 83 -21.13 -5.84 15.99
C ASP A 83 -20.24 -4.97 15.11
N GLY A 84 -19.26 -4.27 15.69
CA GLY A 84 -18.31 -3.46 14.95
C GLY A 84 -18.92 -2.22 14.33
N GLU A 85 -20.10 -1.79 14.80
CA GLU A 85 -20.74 -0.57 14.33
C GLU A 85 -20.09 0.65 14.99
N TYR A 86 -19.48 1.50 14.16
CA TYR A 86 -18.89 2.76 14.55
C TYR A 86 -19.31 3.85 13.56
N PRO A 87 -19.38 5.13 13.99
CA PRO A 87 -19.54 6.24 13.07
C PRO A 87 -18.45 6.26 11.99
N PRO A 88 -18.73 6.78 10.78
CA PRO A 88 -17.71 6.94 9.75
C PRO A 88 -16.45 7.65 10.28
N LEU A 89 -15.27 7.21 9.85
CA LEU A 89 -13.95 7.74 10.22
C LEU A 89 -13.56 7.56 11.70
N PHE A 90 -14.45 7.03 12.57
CA PHE A 90 -14.16 6.89 14.00
C PHE A 90 -13.04 5.87 14.29
N THR A 91 -12.88 4.88 13.41
CA THR A 91 -11.83 3.87 13.55
C THR A 91 -10.60 4.15 12.69
N ASP A 92 -10.59 5.25 11.93
CA ASP A 92 -9.43 5.67 11.14
C ASP A 92 -8.31 6.15 12.06
N CYS A 93 -7.07 5.86 11.67
CA CYS A 93 -5.93 6.44 12.35
C CYS A 93 -5.85 7.94 12.05
N ILE A 94 -5.27 8.70 12.98
CA ILE A 94 -4.89 10.11 12.76
C ILE A 94 -4.27 10.26 11.37
N SER A 95 -4.96 11.03 10.53
CA SER A 95 -4.73 11.20 9.11
C SER A 95 -4.70 12.67 8.78
N ALA A 96 -3.83 13.05 7.85
CA ALA A 96 -3.82 14.39 7.28
C ALA A 96 -3.50 14.32 5.78
N ALA A 97 -4.38 14.90 4.99
CA ALA A 97 -4.27 14.99 3.55
C ALA A 97 -4.02 16.45 3.18
N PRO A 98 -2.83 16.81 2.66
CA PRO A 98 -2.53 18.19 2.33
C PRO A 98 -3.31 18.66 1.09
N PRO A 99 -3.40 19.98 0.83
CA PRO A 99 -4.23 20.52 -0.25
C PRO A 99 -3.91 20.00 -1.65
N GLU A 100 -2.67 19.54 -1.88
CA GLU A 100 -2.18 19.08 -3.17
C GLU A 100 -2.62 17.66 -3.53
N VAL A 101 -3.21 16.90 -2.59
CA VAL A 101 -3.62 15.52 -2.92
C VAL A 101 -4.73 15.53 -3.97
N PRO A 102 -4.69 14.64 -4.98
CA PRO A 102 -5.67 14.61 -6.08
C PRO A 102 -6.98 13.91 -5.67
N PHE A 103 -7.39 14.07 -4.40
CA PHE A 103 -8.61 13.50 -3.82
C PHE A 103 -9.48 14.63 -3.27
N PRO A 104 -10.35 15.25 -4.10
CA PRO A 104 -11.08 16.47 -3.73
C PRO A 104 -11.96 16.34 -2.47
N GLU A 105 -12.36 15.13 -2.10
CA GLU A 105 -13.20 14.88 -0.91
C GLU A 105 -12.42 14.99 0.40
N ILE A 106 -11.10 14.84 0.37
CA ILE A 106 -10.25 14.83 1.57
C ILE A 106 -9.10 15.85 1.50
N ASN A 107 -8.88 16.53 0.38
CA ASN A 107 -7.74 17.44 0.25
C ASN A 107 -7.80 18.60 1.24
N GLY A 108 -6.66 18.90 1.87
CA GLY A 108 -6.56 19.93 2.91
C GLY A 108 -7.27 19.59 4.21
N THR A 109 -7.62 18.32 4.48
CA THR A 109 -8.33 17.90 5.70
C THR A 109 -7.47 17.06 6.64
N ALA A 110 -7.93 16.93 7.90
CA ALA A 110 -7.38 16.01 8.89
C ALA A 110 -8.51 15.35 9.69
N TRP A 111 -8.34 14.08 10.06
CA TRP A 111 -9.35 13.29 10.78
C TRP A 111 -8.71 12.11 11.51
N GLY A 112 -9.56 11.29 12.15
CA GLY A 112 -9.18 10.03 12.78
C GLY A 112 -8.79 10.17 14.25
N HIS A 113 -8.46 9.03 14.84
CA HIS A 113 -8.22 8.86 16.27
C HIS A 113 -6.94 8.05 16.52
N GLU A 114 -6.38 8.13 17.73
CA GLU A 114 -5.24 7.29 18.11
C GLU A 114 -5.67 5.83 18.29
N ASP A 115 -6.87 5.60 18.82
CA ASP A 115 -7.43 4.26 18.94
C ASP A 115 -7.97 3.77 17.60
N CYS A 116 -7.08 3.23 16.75
CA CYS A 116 -7.39 2.95 15.35
C CYS A 116 -6.93 1.57 14.83
N LEU A 117 -6.37 0.70 15.68
CA LEU A 117 -5.82 -0.60 15.28
C LEU A 117 -6.92 -1.66 15.06
N PHE A 118 -7.70 -1.42 14.01
CA PHE A 118 -8.84 -2.21 13.57
C PHE A 118 -8.64 -2.80 12.16
N LEU A 119 -9.33 -3.89 11.88
CA LEU A 119 -9.44 -4.49 10.55
C LEU A 119 -10.89 -4.91 10.25
N ASN A 120 -11.17 -5.13 8.97
CA ASN A 120 -12.43 -5.65 8.47
C ASN A 120 -12.21 -7.04 7.86
N VAL A 121 -13.19 -7.93 7.99
CA VAL A 121 -13.21 -9.24 7.32
C VAL A 121 -14.50 -9.38 6.52
N LEU A 122 -14.36 -9.58 5.21
CA LEU A 122 -15.46 -9.76 4.28
C LEU A 122 -15.49 -11.22 3.81
N VAL A 123 -16.59 -11.90 4.14
CA VAL A 123 -16.78 -13.34 3.94
C VAL A 123 -17.89 -13.56 2.91
N PRO A 124 -17.57 -14.03 1.68
CA PRO A 124 -18.59 -14.32 0.67
C PRO A 124 -19.55 -15.43 1.11
N GLU A 125 -20.77 -15.41 0.58
CA GLU A 125 -21.78 -16.40 0.90
C GLU A 125 -21.31 -17.85 0.67
N GLY A 126 -21.70 -18.71 1.60
CA GLY A 126 -21.36 -20.14 1.60
C GLY A 126 -19.99 -20.48 2.19
N VAL A 127 -19.17 -19.51 2.61
CA VAL A 127 -17.94 -19.78 3.38
C VAL A 127 -18.27 -19.92 4.87
N LYS A 128 -17.74 -20.97 5.49
CA LYS A 128 -17.84 -21.24 6.94
C LYS A 128 -16.53 -21.79 7.50
N ALA A 129 -16.40 -21.75 8.83
CA ALA A 129 -15.27 -22.35 9.54
C ALA A 129 -15.02 -23.80 9.07
N GLY A 130 -13.76 -24.09 8.72
CA GLY A 130 -13.35 -25.40 8.20
C GLY A 130 -13.27 -25.51 6.67
N ASP A 131 -13.82 -24.56 5.90
CA ASP A 131 -13.75 -24.61 4.43
C ASP A 131 -12.34 -24.38 3.87
N ASN A 132 -11.47 -23.69 4.62
CA ASN A 132 -10.08 -23.37 4.24
C ASN A 132 -9.97 -22.65 2.88
N VAL A 133 -10.77 -21.60 2.68
CA VAL A 133 -10.68 -20.78 1.46
C VAL A 133 -9.45 -19.85 1.49
N PRO A 134 -8.84 -19.53 0.34
CA PRO A 134 -7.76 -18.53 0.24
C PRO A 134 -8.13 -17.18 0.86
N VAL A 135 -7.13 -16.43 1.29
CA VAL A 135 -7.31 -15.12 1.94
C VAL A 135 -6.51 -14.05 1.19
N LEU A 136 -7.15 -12.94 0.88
CA LEU A 136 -6.52 -11.71 0.42
C LEU A 136 -6.52 -10.68 1.55
N HIS A 137 -5.34 -10.30 2.05
CA HIS A 137 -5.17 -9.23 3.03
C HIS A 137 -4.68 -7.96 2.31
N TRP A 138 -5.50 -6.92 2.28
CA TRP A 138 -5.20 -5.63 1.69
C TRP A 138 -4.55 -4.67 2.69
N ILE A 139 -3.44 -4.05 2.27
CA ILE A 139 -2.76 -2.96 2.96
C ILE A 139 -2.89 -1.71 2.09
N THR A 140 -3.69 -0.75 2.56
CA THR A 140 -4.02 0.47 1.81
C THR A 140 -2.79 1.33 1.53
N GLY A 141 -2.68 1.88 0.32
CA GLY A 141 -1.77 2.97 -0.04
C GLY A 141 -2.26 4.31 0.54
N SER A 142 -1.36 5.06 1.18
CA SER A 142 -1.75 6.18 2.06
C SER A 142 -0.78 7.36 2.04
N ALA A 143 0.25 7.32 1.18
CA ALA A 143 1.45 8.17 1.26
C ALA A 143 2.08 8.23 2.67
N TYR A 144 1.81 7.20 3.50
CA TYR A 144 2.16 7.12 4.92
C TYR A 144 1.47 8.18 5.81
N SER A 145 0.49 8.94 5.30
CA SER A 145 -0.05 10.14 5.95
C SER A 145 -1.56 10.17 6.14
N PHE A 146 -2.34 9.52 5.26
CA PHE A 146 -3.81 9.59 5.31
C PHE A 146 -4.51 8.35 4.76
N GLY A 147 -5.75 8.14 5.20
CA GLY A 147 -6.61 7.05 4.73
C GLY A 147 -6.67 5.90 5.72
N GLY A 148 -7.15 4.75 5.26
CA GLY A 148 -7.36 3.58 6.11
C GLY A 148 -7.97 2.41 5.34
N LYS A 149 -8.40 1.40 6.09
CA LYS A 149 -8.99 0.15 5.59
C LYS A 149 -10.31 0.32 4.83
N ASP A 150 -10.98 1.46 5.02
CA ASP A 150 -12.28 1.79 4.39
C ASP A 150 -12.14 2.87 3.29
N SER A 151 -10.94 3.40 3.05
CA SER A 151 -10.72 4.52 2.15
C SER A 151 -10.55 4.09 0.68
N PHE A 152 -10.77 5.06 -0.22
CA PHE A 152 -10.60 4.97 -1.68
C PHE A 152 -11.59 4.04 -2.39
N ILE A 153 -11.33 2.73 -2.42
CA ILE A 153 -12.11 1.78 -3.23
C ILE A 153 -12.30 0.46 -2.47
N GLY A 154 -13.56 0.01 -2.39
CA GLY A 154 -13.91 -1.25 -1.72
C GLY A 154 -13.73 -2.49 -2.60
N PRO A 155 -13.64 -3.69 -2.01
CA PRO A 155 -13.28 -4.92 -2.72
C PRO A 155 -14.44 -5.58 -3.48
N LEU A 156 -15.65 -5.00 -3.45
CA LEU A 156 -16.86 -5.66 -3.93
C LEU A 156 -16.79 -6.00 -5.41
N GLY A 157 -16.16 -5.17 -6.25
CA GLY A 157 -15.95 -5.47 -7.67
C GLY A 157 -15.09 -6.72 -7.90
N LEU A 158 -14.02 -6.89 -7.12
CA LEU A 158 -13.17 -8.08 -7.21
C LEU A 158 -13.89 -9.34 -6.71
N ILE A 159 -14.64 -9.21 -5.61
CA ILE A 159 -15.45 -10.29 -5.01
C ILE A 159 -16.61 -10.70 -5.93
N ASP A 160 -17.18 -9.78 -6.71
CA ASP A 160 -18.31 -10.05 -7.61
C ASP A 160 -18.02 -11.19 -8.59
N GLY A 161 -16.77 -11.27 -9.08
CA GLY A 161 -16.33 -12.32 -10.00
C GLY A 161 -16.43 -13.75 -9.46
N ILE A 162 -16.54 -13.93 -8.14
CA ILE A 162 -16.76 -15.24 -7.49
C ILE A 162 -18.09 -15.86 -7.93
N LYS A 163 -19.12 -15.05 -8.22
CA LYS A 163 -20.43 -15.56 -8.66
C LYS A 163 -20.31 -16.34 -9.97
N ALA A 164 -19.52 -15.83 -10.91
CA ALA A 164 -19.25 -16.48 -12.18
C ALA A 164 -18.22 -17.60 -12.09
N ASN A 165 -17.30 -17.53 -11.11
CA ASN A 165 -16.22 -18.51 -10.91
C ASN A 165 -16.16 -18.97 -9.44
N PRO A 166 -17.06 -19.87 -8.99
CA PRO A 166 -17.14 -20.28 -7.59
C PRO A 166 -15.87 -20.94 -7.02
N ASP A 167 -15.04 -21.54 -7.87
CA ASP A 167 -13.75 -22.13 -7.51
C ASP A 167 -12.67 -21.06 -7.20
N GLU A 168 -12.92 -19.80 -7.57
CA GLU A 168 -12.04 -18.66 -7.28
C GLU A 168 -12.46 -17.90 -6.01
N LYS A 169 -13.14 -18.58 -5.08
CA LYS A 169 -13.66 -17.99 -3.84
C LYS A 169 -12.52 -17.69 -2.85
N PHE A 170 -12.56 -16.53 -2.20
CA PHE A 170 -11.59 -16.10 -1.19
C PHE A 170 -12.24 -15.21 -0.11
N ILE A 171 -11.61 -15.08 1.06
CA ILE A 171 -11.96 -14.07 2.08
C ILE A 171 -11.10 -12.83 1.87
N PHE A 172 -11.70 -11.65 1.99
CA PHE A 172 -10.98 -10.38 1.96
C PHE A 172 -10.81 -9.81 3.36
N VAL A 173 -9.62 -9.33 3.69
CA VAL A 173 -9.30 -8.63 4.94
C VAL A 173 -8.65 -7.30 4.60
N ALA A 174 -9.01 -6.21 5.27
CA ALA A 174 -8.31 -4.93 5.17
C ALA A 174 -8.03 -4.38 6.56
N SER A 175 -6.85 -3.80 6.78
CA SER A 175 -6.43 -3.33 8.10
C SER A 175 -5.91 -1.89 8.10
N ASN A 176 -6.10 -1.21 9.22
CA ASN A 176 -5.46 0.06 9.50
C ASN A 176 -4.01 -0.15 9.96
N TYR A 177 -3.20 0.88 9.77
CA TYR A 177 -1.90 1.04 10.40
C TYR A 177 -1.70 2.53 10.72
N ARG A 178 -0.92 2.87 11.74
CA ARG A 178 -0.68 4.27 12.11
C ARG A 178 0.06 5.00 10.99
N LEU A 179 -0.36 6.24 10.76
CA LEU A 179 0.10 7.14 9.71
C LEU A 179 0.79 8.36 10.31
N GLY A 180 1.34 9.21 9.46
CA GLY A 180 1.94 10.50 9.78
C GLY A 180 2.90 10.46 10.96
N MET A 181 2.79 11.49 11.80
CA MET A 181 3.57 11.60 13.02
C MET A 181 3.42 10.38 13.96
N PRO A 182 2.20 9.88 14.27
CA PRO A 182 2.05 8.71 15.14
C PRO A 182 2.70 7.41 14.64
N GLY A 183 2.76 7.20 13.32
CA GLY A 183 3.24 5.95 12.72
C GLY A 183 4.73 5.91 12.38
N TRP A 184 5.35 7.07 12.14
CA TRP A 184 6.67 7.14 11.49
C TRP A 184 7.69 8.03 12.21
N THR A 185 7.34 8.63 13.34
CA THR A 185 8.29 9.37 14.17
C THR A 185 9.09 8.43 15.06
N ALA A 186 10.42 8.51 14.98
CA ALA A 186 11.30 7.83 15.93
C ALA A 186 12.64 8.55 16.08
N LEU A 187 13.20 8.52 17.28
CA LEU A 187 14.54 9.03 17.58
C LEU A 187 15.43 7.86 18.02
N PRO A 188 16.57 7.59 17.35
CA PRO A 188 17.47 6.54 17.81
C PRO A 188 17.98 6.81 19.23
N GLY A 189 17.94 5.78 20.08
CA GLY A 189 18.33 5.86 21.49
C GLY A 189 17.26 6.44 22.42
N SER A 190 16.07 6.78 21.93
CA SER A 190 14.93 7.17 22.76
C SER A 190 14.02 5.98 23.08
N ASP A 191 13.03 6.21 23.94
CA ASP A 191 11.97 5.25 24.24
C ASP A 191 10.86 5.22 23.17
N MET A 192 11.21 5.35 21.88
CA MET A 192 10.30 5.27 20.74
C MET A 192 10.74 4.16 19.80
N ASP A 193 9.79 3.37 19.31
CA ASP A 193 10.08 2.35 18.31
C ASP A 193 10.06 2.97 16.90
N PRO A 194 11.00 2.61 16.02
CA PRO A 194 10.94 3.01 14.61
C PRO A 194 9.87 2.22 13.85
N ASN A 195 9.43 2.77 12.71
CA ASN A 195 8.62 2.06 11.72
C ASN A 195 7.34 1.45 12.31
N VAL A 196 6.68 2.16 13.22
CA VAL A 196 5.53 1.64 13.95
C VAL A 196 4.35 1.34 13.01
N GLY A 197 4.12 2.15 11.96
CA GLY A 197 3.13 1.84 10.93
C GLY A 197 3.39 0.51 10.19
N LEU A 198 4.65 0.17 9.92
CA LEU A 198 5.03 -1.14 9.36
C LEU A 198 4.72 -2.28 10.34
N HIS A 199 5.02 -2.08 11.63
CA HIS A 199 4.75 -3.07 12.67
C HIS A 199 3.25 -3.27 12.90
N ASP A 200 2.44 -2.23 12.79
CA ASP A 200 0.97 -2.30 12.80
C ASP A 200 0.46 -3.20 11.67
N ALA A 201 0.89 -2.93 10.43
CA ALA A 201 0.51 -3.71 9.26
C ALA A 201 0.97 -5.17 9.39
N PHE A 202 2.20 -5.42 9.86
CA PHE A 202 2.70 -6.78 10.09
C PHE A 202 1.84 -7.52 11.12
N THR A 203 1.52 -6.86 12.24
CA THR A 203 0.67 -7.42 13.31
C THR A 203 -0.74 -7.74 12.82
N ALA A 204 -1.30 -6.93 11.92
CA ALA A 204 -2.61 -7.22 11.31
C ALA A 204 -2.57 -8.46 10.40
N VAL A 205 -1.47 -8.68 9.68
CA VAL A 205 -1.27 -9.92 8.89
C VAL A 205 -1.04 -11.12 9.83
N GLU A 206 -0.33 -10.95 10.94
CA GLU A 206 -0.22 -11.99 11.99
C GLU A 206 -1.57 -12.35 12.61
N TRP A 207 -2.41 -11.34 12.88
CA TRP A 207 -3.78 -11.55 13.33
C TRP A 207 -4.55 -12.38 12.29
N THR A 208 -4.41 -12.05 11.01
CA THR A 208 -5.06 -12.79 9.93
C THR A 208 -4.58 -14.24 9.93
N ASN A 209 -3.27 -14.47 10.01
CA ASN A 209 -2.71 -15.82 10.08
C ASN A 209 -3.27 -16.62 11.27
N LYS A 210 -3.42 -15.98 12.42
CA LYS A 210 -3.86 -16.63 13.66
C LYS A 210 -5.35 -16.93 13.70
N TYR A 211 -6.20 -16.02 13.17
CA TYR A 211 -7.64 -16.04 13.45
C TYR A 211 -8.52 -16.31 12.23
N ILE A 212 -8.03 -16.17 10.99
CA ILE A 212 -8.89 -16.21 9.80
C ILE A 212 -9.58 -17.57 9.58
N ALA A 213 -9.02 -18.65 10.13
CA ALA A 213 -9.65 -19.98 10.13
C ALA A 213 -11.03 -20.00 10.79
N ARG A 214 -11.27 -19.12 11.77
CA ARG A 214 -12.57 -18.97 12.43
C ARG A 214 -13.66 -18.41 11.50
N PHE A 215 -13.25 -17.69 10.46
CA PHE A 215 -14.12 -17.17 9.40
C PHE A 215 -14.21 -18.12 8.19
N GLY A 216 -13.47 -19.24 8.19
CA GLY A 216 -13.39 -20.20 7.09
C GLY A 216 -12.17 -20.04 6.18
N GLY A 217 -11.30 -19.06 6.44
CA GLY A 217 -10.09 -18.83 5.65
C GLY A 217 -8.97 -19.83 5.94
N ASN A 218 -8.03 -19.96 5.02
CA ASN A 218 -6.87 -20.83 5.14
C ASN A 218 -5.65 -20.04 5.61
N PRO A 219 -5.16 -20.25 6.85
CA PRO A 219 -3.99 -19.53 7.36
C PRO A 219 -2.67 -19.93 6.66
N LYS A 220 -2.70 -20.94 5.77
CA LYS A 220 -1.55 -21.39 4.97
C LYS A 220 -1.62 -20.94 3.51
N GLN A 221 -2.62 -20.14 3.15
CA GLN A 221 -2.81 -19.57 1.82
C GLN A 221 -3.30 -18.12 1.93
N ILE A 222 -2.41 -17.28 2.45
CA ILE A 222 -2.63 -15.84 2.57
C ILE A 222 -1.82 -15.12 1.48
N THR A 223 -2.53 -14.34 0.68
CA THR A 223 -1.96 -13.33 -0.21
C THR A 223 -2.05 -11.98 0.47
N VAL A 224 -0.93 -11.30 0.67
CA VAL A 224 -0.94 -9.89 1.09
C VAL A 224 -0.83 -9.03 -0.16
N MET A 225 -1.71 -8.05 -0.30
CA MET A 225 -1.79 -7.16 -1.45
C MET A 225 -1.73 -5.72 -0.98
N GLY A 226 -0.98 -4.87 -1.67
CA GLY A 226 -0.86 -3.47 -1.32
C GLY A 226 -0.43 -2.63 -2.51
N GLU A 227 -0.80 -1.36 -2.46
CA GLU A 227 -0.48 -0.35 -3.46
C GLU A 227 0.25 0.82 -2.80
N SER A 228 1.13 1.50 -3.54
CA SER A 228 1.89 2.66 -3.06
C SER A 228 2.66 2.36 -1.77
N ALA A 229 2.41 3.11 -0.71
CA ALA A 229 2.92 2.88 0.65
C ALA A 229 2.64 1.45 1.16
N GLY A 230 1.47 0.89 0.86
CA GLY A 230 1.12 -0.49 1.22
C GLY A 230 1.98 -1.52 0.48
N GLY A 231 2.26 -1.28 -0.82
CA GLY A 231 3.19 -2.10 -1.61
C GLY A 231 4.62 -2.03 -1.05
N ALA A 232 5.08 -0.85 -0.66
CA ALA A 232 6.38 -0.66 -0.03
C ALA A 232 6.47 -1.34 1.35
N ILE A 233 5.42 -1.27 2.17
CA ILE A 233 5.32 -2.00 3.44
C ILE A 233 5.49 -3.51 3.22
N ILE A 234 4.86 -4.09 2.19
CA ILE A 234 5.03 -5.50 1.86
C ILE A 234 6.48 -5.79 1.44
N ASN A 235 7.11 -4.94 0.63
CA ASN A 235 8.52 -5.07 0.25
C ASN A 235 9.45 -5.06 1.48
N LEU A 236 9.15 -4.22 2.47
CA LEU A 236 9.85 -4.21 3.76
C LEU A 236 9.60 -5.48 4.57
N MET A 237 8.39 -6.06 4.53
CA MET A 237 8.14 -7.38 5.13
C MET A 237 8.94 -8.50 4.45
N LEU A 238 9.15 -8.44 3.12
CA LEU A 238 9.93 -9.45 2.39
C LEU A 238 11.42 -9.45 2.77
N THR A 239 11.95 -8.28 3.15
CA THR A 239 13.36 -8.08 3.51
C THR A 239 13.59 -7.93 5.02
N GLY A 240 12.51 -7.92 5.80
CA GLY A 240 12.50 -7.77 7.25
C GLY A 240 13.46 -8.72 7.96
N ASN A 241 14.20 -8.23 8.96
CA ASN A 241 15.26 -8.96 9.67
C ASN A 241 16.31 -9.61 8.73
N GLY A 242 16.51 -9.06 7.53
CA GLY A 242 17.37 -9.66 6.50
C GLY A 242 16.87 -11.01 5.98
N GLY A 243 15.54 -11.21 5.93
CA GLY A 243 14.91 -12.44 5.45
C GLY A 243 14.86 -13.58 6.47
N LYS A 244 15.13 -13.30 7.74
CA LYS A 244 15.15 -14.29 8.82
C LYS A 244 13.87 -14.23 9.64
N GLY A 245 13.48 -15.38 10.20
CA GLY A 245 12.33 -15.49 11.09
C GLY A 245 11.03 -15.78 10.37
N TYR A 246 9.93 -15.38 11.00
CA TYR A 246 8.57 -15.73 10.59
C TYR A 246 7.99 -14.69 9.62
N LEU A 247 7.31 -15.18 8.58
CA LEU A 247 6.55 -14.37 7.64
C LEU A 247 5.11 -14.90 7.58
N PRO A 248 4.08 -14.12 7.97
CA PRO A 248 2.71 -14.62 8.19
C PRO A 248 1.90 -14.87 6.91
N PHE A 249 2.52 -14.86 5.74
CA PHE A 249 1.85 -15.01 4.44
C PHE A 249 2.70 -15.80 3.43
N GLN A 250 2.08 -16.25 2.34
CA GLN A 250 2.70 -17.13 1.35
C GLN A 250 2.80 -16.51 -0.04
N GLN A 251 1.96 -15.53 -0.34
CA GLN A 251 1.91 -14.83 -1.63
C GLN A 251 1.87 -13.33 -1.41
N ALA A 252 2.41 -12.56 -2.36
CA ALA A 252 2.41 -11.11 -2.31
C ALA A 252 1.94 -10.51 -3.64
N PHE A 253 1.11 -9.48 -3.57
CA PHE A 253 0.82 -8.60 -4.69
C PHE A 253 1.32 -7.19 -4.32
N ILE A 254 2.31 -6.69 -5.05
CA ILE A 254 2.97 -5.42 -4.76
C ILE A 254 2.76 -4.50 -5.96
N SER A 255 1.80 -3.57 -5.85
CA SER A 255 1.65 -2.50 -6.83
C SER A 255 2.42 -1.25 -6.40
N SER A 256 3.16 -0.67 -7.34
CA SER A 256 3.76 0.66 -7.24
C SER A 256 4.43 0.94 -5.89
N PRO A 257 5.37 0.08 -5.41
CA PRO A 257 5.93 0.20 -4.06
C PRO A 257 6.65 1.53 -3.86
N ALA A 258 6.00 2.45 -3.14
CA ALA A 258 6.42 3.84 -2.99
C ALA A 258 7.43 4.03 -1.85
N MET A 259 8.73 4.01 -2.15
CA MET A 259 9.77 4.12 -1.13
C MET A 259 11.01 4.83 -1.64
N ALA A 260 11.36 5.93 -0.98
CA ALA A 260 12.61 6.62 -1.25
C ALA A 260 13.82 5.85 -0.65
N PRO A 261 14.97 5.79 -1.34
CA PRO A 261 16.16 5.06 -0.92
C PRO A 261 16.93 5.79 0.20
N ARG A 262 16.35 5.90 1.39
CA ARG A 262 16.91 6.60 2.56
C ARG A 262 17.73 5.65 3.42
N ARG A 263 18.99 5.44 3.05
CA ARG A 263 19.90 4.53 3.76
C ARG A 263 20.37 5.13 5.08
N HIS A 264 20.74 6.42 5.08
CA HIS A 264 21.31 7.09 6.25
C HIS A 264 20.37 8.15 6.85
N ALA A 265 19.43 7.71 7.69
CA ALA A 265 18.34 8.57 8.17
C ALA A 265 18.55 9.26 9.53
N VAL A 266 19.69 9.09 10.24
CA VAL A 266 19.82 9.57 11.65
C VAL A 266 19.69 11.08 11.80
N ALA A 267 20.43 11.87 11.00
CA ALA A 267 20.40 13.33 11.08
C ALA A 267 18.99 13.87 10.81
N ARG A 268 18.35 13.32 9.78
CA ARG A 268 16.99 13.68 9.39
C ARG A 268 15.95 13.25 10.43
N ARG A 269 16.04 12.03 10.99
CA ARG A 269 15.16 11.59 12.09
C ARG A 269 15.27 12.51 13.31
N THR A 270 16.50 12.95 13.60
CA THR A 270 16.75 13.91 14.67
C THR A 270 16.06 15.24 14.38
N GLN A 271 16.11 15.73 13.13
CA GLN A 271 15.41 16.94 12.74
C GLN A 271 13.89 16.78 12.81
N LEU A 272 13.34 15.72 12.23
CA LEU A 272 11.90 15.41 12.29
C LEU A 272 11.39 15.34 13.73
N TYR A 273 12.15 14.70 14.63
CA TYR A 273 11.80 14.65 16.05
C TYR A 273 11.79 16.04 16.70
N LYS A 274 12.75 16.91 16.38
CA LYS A 274 12.75 18.31 16.85
C LYS A 274 11.54 19.08 16.33
N ASP A 275 11.17 18.89 15.07
CA ASP A 275 10.01 19.54 14.48
C ASP A 275 8.71 19.07 15.16
N VAL A 276 8.60 17.76 15.46
CA VAL A 276 7.50 17.17 16.24
C VAL A 276 7.43 17.77 17.65
N LEU A 277 8.56 17.86 18.35
CA LEU A 277 8.63 18.51 19.67
C LEU A 277 8.17 19.97 19.59
N SER A 278 8.63 20.71 18.58
CA SER A 278 8.23 22.10 18.38
C SER A 278 6.74 22.24 18.06
N ALA A 279 6.19 21.41 17.18
CA ALA A 279 4.79 21.46 16.77
C ALA A 279 3.82 21.10 17.90
N THR A 280 4.28 20.35 18.90
CA THR A 280 3.49 19.93 20.07
C THR A 280 3.82 20.69 21.35
N ASN A 281 4.71 21.69 21.28
CA ASN A 281 5.25 22.40 22.45
C ASN A 281 5.83 21.47 23.53
N CYS A 282 6.44 20.35 23.11
CA CYS A 282 7.03 19.37 24.00
C CYS A 282 8.55 19.42 24.05
N THR A 283 9.12 18.83 25.10
CA THR A 283 10.58 18.74 25.31
C THR A 283 11.11 17.32 25.50
N SER A 284 10.22 16.32 25.61
CA SER A 284 10.59 14.91 25.80
C SER A 284 9.54 13.94 25.23
N VAL A 285 9.87 12.64 25.18
CA VAL A 285 8.94 11.57 24.77
C VAL A 285 7.77 11.45 25.76
N GLU A 286 8.03 11.61 27.07
CA GLU A 286 7.00 11.58 28.11
C GLU A 286 6.01 12.73 27.92
N CYS A 287 6.49 13.93 27.57
CA CYS A 287 5.61 15.03 27.18
C CYS A 287 4.76 14.65 25.96
N LEU A 288 5.39 14.11 24.91
CA LEU A 288 4.69 13.71 23.69
C LEU A 288 3.60 12.66 23.94
N ARG A 289 3.72 11.82 24.97
CA ARG A 289 2.70 10.83 25.38
C ARG A 289 1.54 11.43 26.18
N ALA A 290 1.74 12.60 26.77
CA ALA A 290 0.72 13.31 27.53
C ALA A 290 -0.07 14.32 26.69
N VAL A 291 0.36 14.61 25.45
CA VAL A 291 -0.34 15.52 24.54
C VAL A 291 -1.77 15.00 24.29
N PRO A 292 -2.81 15.85 24.41
CA PRO A 292 -4.17 15.51 24.04
C PRO A 292 -4.29 15.09 22.56
N GLU A 293 -5.19 14.14 22.26
CA GLU A 293 -5.40 13.64 20.89
C GLU A 293 -5.69 14.76 19.88
N ALA A 294 -6.51 15.75 20.24
CA ALA A 294 -6.84 16.87 19.37
C ALA A 294 -5.60 17.71 19.00
N ASP A 295 -4.68 17.92 19.93
CA ASP A 295 -3.44 18.66 19.69
C ASP A 295 -2.46 17.83 18.86
N LEU A 296 -2.45 16.50 19.01
CA LEU A 296 -1.69 15.62 18.13
C LEU A 296 -2.21 15.64 16.70
N LEU A 297 -3.53 15.63 16.51
CA LEU A 297 -4.15 15.73 15.19
C LEU A 297 -3.77 17.06 14.52
N ALA A 298 -3.86 18.17 15.26
CA ALA A 298 -3.47 19.49 14.77
C ALA A 298 -1.97 19.55 14.43
N ALA A 299 -1.10 19.04 15.29
CA ALA A 299 0.34 18.96 15.03
C ALA A 299 0.67 18.08 13.82
N ASN A 300 -0.01 16.94 13.67
CA ASN A 300 0.15 16.05 12.53
C ASN A 300 -0.21 16.76 11.22
N TYR A 301 -1.35 17.47 11.19
CA TYR A 301 -1.77 18.25 10.03
C TYR A 301 -0.76 19.36 9.70
N TYR A 302 -0.36 20.16 10.69
CA TYR A 302 0.64 21.21 10.50
C TYR A 302 1.95 20.67 9.92
N LEU A 303 2.47 19.58 10.49
CA LEU A 303 3.70 18.94 10.03
C LEU A 303 3.57 18.42 8.60
N ILE A 304 2.40 17.92 8.19
CA ILE A 304 2.19 17.34 6.85
C ILE A 304 1.94 18.41 5.78
N SER A 305 1.15 19.44 6.13
CA SER A 305 0.61 20.41 5.17
C SER A 305 1.39 21.72 5.12
N ASP A 306 1.85 22.23 6.27
CA ASP A 306 2.33 23.61 6.38
C ASP A 306 3.86 23.69 6.50
N VAL A 307 4.51 22.65 7.02
CA VAL A 307 5.97 22.66 7.10
C VAL A 307 6.54 22.28 5.73
N PRO A 308 7.39 23.14 5.11
CA PRO A 308 7.86 22.91 3.76
C PRO A 308 8.44 21.52 3.59
N SER A 309 7.78 20.71 2.74
CA SER A 309 8.36 19.47 2.30
C SER A 309 9.51 19.80 1.35
N THR A 310 10.73 19.45 1.72
CA THR A 310 11.79 19.27 0.70
C THR A 310 11.60 17.94 -0.03
N GLY A 311 10.36 17.43 -0.23
CA GLY A 311 10.04 16.16 -0.89
C GLY A 311 9.51 16.34 -2.32
N GLY A 312 9.96 15.47 -3.23
CA GLY A 312 9.31 15.15 -4.50
C GLY A 312 9.14 13.64 -4.51
N GLY A 313 8.00 13.12 -4.94
CA GLY A 313 7.70 11.69 -4.92
C GLY A 313 7.23 11.15 -3.57
N GLY A 314 5.93 11.32 -3.28
CA GLY A 314 5.16 10.42 -2.42
C GLY A 314 5.27 10.56 -0.89
N ASN A 315 5.79 11.66 -0.34
CA ASN A 315 5.78 11.89 1.12
C ASN A 315 5.43 13.35 1.46
N PHE A 316 4.66 13.56 2.54
CA PHE A 316 4.21 14.87 2.99
C PHE A 316 4.85 15.29 4.34
N GLY A 317 5.33 16.54 4.44
CA GLY A 317 5.94 17.16 5.64
C GLY A 317 7.48 17.43 5.63
N PRO A 318 8.09 17.92 6.75
CA PRO A 318 9.18 18.93 6.89
C PRO A 318 10.53 18.80 6.16
N GLY A 319 10.67 17.86 5.24
CA GLY A 319 11.90 17.77 4.47
C GLY A 319 11.83 16.62 3.49
N ILE A 320 11.19 15.52 3.85
CA ILE A 320 11.03 14.40 2.93
C ILE A 320 9.81 13.55 3.34
N GLY A 321 8.91 14.15 4.12
CA GLY A 321 7.72 13.58 4.77
C GLY A 321 7.90 12.39 5.72
N PHE A 322 6.79 11.88 6.24
CA PHE A 322 6.73 10.69 7.10
C PHE A 322 6.83 9.40 6.26
N GLY A 323 7.52 8.38 6.75
CA GLY A 323 7.67 7.10 6.05
C GLY A 323 8.74 6.19 6.65
N PRO A 324 9.01 5.04 6.03
CA PRO A 324 9.93 4.04 6.57
C PRO A 324 11.38 4.52 6.62
N VAL A 325 12.12 3.99 7.59
CA VAL A 325 13.54 4.29 7.83
C VAL A 325 14.35 3.02 8.06
N VAL A 326 15.59 3.00 7.59
CA VAL A 326 16.56 1.98 8.01
C VAL A 326 16.83 2.15 9.50
N ASP A 327 16.42 1.16 10.29
CA ASP A 327 16.54 1.17 11.76
C ASP A 327 17.68 0.31 12.28
N GLY A 328 18.26 -0.56 11.43
CA GLY A 328 19.35 -1.47 11.81
C GLY A 328 18.89 -2.72 12.55
N ASP A 329 17.58 -2.90 12.74
CA ASP A 329 16.95 -4.04 13.40
C ASP A 329 16.02 -4.76 12.41
N TYR A 330 14.73 -4.42 12.39
CA TYR A 330 13.77 -5.01 11.46
C TYR A 330 14.05 -4.61 10.01
N ILE A 331 14.51 -3.38 9.78
CA ILE A 331 14.94 -2.88 8.47
C ILE A 331 16.45 -2.63 8.54
N PRO A 332 17.27 -3.68 8.31
CA PRO A 332 18.72 -3.58 8.51
C PRO A 332 19.44 -2.73 7.46
N ASP A 333 18.88 -2.65 6.24
CA ASP A 333 19.35 -1.80 5.14
C ASP A 333 18.19 -1.56 4.15
N LEU A 334 18.44 -0.85 3.05
CA LEU A 334 17.46 -0.66 1.99
C LEU A 334 17.06 -1.99 1.32
N PRO A 335 15.77 -2.19 1.01
CA PRO A 335 15.32 -3.43 0.35
C PRO A 335 16.07 -3.77 -0.93
N GLY A 336 16.39 -2.81 -1.80
CA GLY A 336 17.19 -3.06 -3.02
C GLY A 336 18.52 -3.75 -2.72
N ILE A 337 19.25 -3.25 -1.71
CA ILE A 337 20.54 -3.81 -1.25
C ILE A 337 20.33 -5.20 -0.65
N LEU A 338 19.34 -5.36 0.24
CA LEU A 338 19.06 -6.64 0.89
C LEU A 338 18.63 -7.73 -0.13
N LEU A 339 17.88 -7.34 -1.15
CA LEU A 339 17.44 -8.20 -2.24
C LEU A 339 18.65 -8.66 -3.08
N GLU A 340 19.55 -7.74 -3.43
CA GLU A 340 20.79 -8.05 -4.16
C GLU A 340 21.74 -8.96 -3.36
N GLU A 341 21.89 -8.70 -2.06
CA GLU A 341 22.69 -9.53 -1.13
C GLU A 341 22.06 -10.91 -0.84
N GLY A 342 20.86 -11.19 -1.34
CA GLY A 342 20.16 -12.44 -1.08
C GLY A 342 19.50 -12.54 0.30
N ARG A 343 19.44 -11.45 1.07
CA ARG A 343 18.94 -11.34 2.45
C ARG A 343 17.45 -10.99 2.50
N TYR A 344 16.63 -11.94 2.07
CA TYR A 344 15.17 -11.80 2.02
C TYR A 344 14.47 -13.15 2.24
N HIS A 345 13.19 -13.11 2.60
CA HIS A 345 12.41 -14.30 2.92
C HIS A 345 12.19 -15.19 1.68
N LYS A 346 12.93 -16.30 1.60
CA LYS A 346 12.85 -17.27 0.49
C LYS A 346 11.58 -18.13 0.53
N SER A 347 10.84 -18.10 1.63
CA SER A 347 9.63 -18.90 1.89
C SER A 347 8.41 -18.48 1.06
N ILE A 348 8.41 -17.28 0.47
CA ILE A 348 7.36 -16.84 -0.44
C ILE A 348 7.20 -17.82 -1.61
N LYS A 349 5.95 -18.16 -1.93
CA LYS A 349 5.60 -19.10 -2.99
C LYS A 349 5.52 -18.44 -4.35
N SER A 350 4.86 -17.27 -4.43
CA SER A 350 4.63 -16.55 -5.68
C SER A 350 4.36 -15.07 -5.41
N LEU A 351 4.70 -14.20 -6.36
CA LEU A 351 4.47 -12.76 -6.28
C LEU A 351 3.85 -12.25 -7.58
N ILE A 352 2.98 -11.25 -7.48
CA ILE A 352 2.78 -10.28 -8.56
C ILE A 352 3.41 -8.98 -8.12
N VAL A 353 4.17 -8.36 -9.01
CA VAL A 353 4.79 -7.05 -8.75
C VAL A 353 4.59 -6.17 -9.98
N GLY A 354 4.29 -4.89 -9.78
CA GLY A 354 4.22 -3.97 -10.90
C GLY A 354 4.23 -2.51 -10.52
N ASN A 355 4.08 -1.67 -11.55
CA ASN A 355 3.99 -0.23 -11.45
C ASN A 355 3.25 0.33 -12.68
N MET A 356 2.87 1.59 -12.57
CA MET A 356 2.34 2.40 -13.66
C MET A 356 3.48 2.92 -14.54
N LEU A 357 3.24 3.19 -15.82
CA LEU A 357 4.29 3.68 -16.72
C LEU A 357 4.81 5.07 -16.31
N GLU A 358 3.90 5.95 -15.88
CA GLU A 358 4.11 7.37 -15.59
C GLU A 358 3.86 7.70 -14.12
N GLU A 359 4.46 6.93 -13.21
CA GLU A 359 4.29 7.10 -11.75
C GLU A 359 4.60 8.51 -11.26
N GLY A 360 5.65 9.12 -11.82
CA GLY A 360 6.11 10.45 -11.46
C GLY A 360 5.18 11.58 -11.92
N MET A 361 4.34 11.34 -12.92
CA MET A 361 3.39 12.34 -13.41
C MET A 361 2.28 12.52 -12.37
N GLY A 362 2.22 13.72 -11.78
CA GLY A 362 1.30 14.05 -10.69
C GLY A 362 1.79 13.70 -9.28
N THR A 363 2.92 12.98 -9.14
CA THR A 363 3.56 12.68 -7.83
C THR A 363 4.89 13.40 -7.63
N SER A 364 5.45 13.98 -8.70
CA SER A 364 6.68 14.77 -8.68
C SER A 364 6.39 16.28 -8.72
N SER A 365 7.33 17.06 -8.18
CA SER A 365 7.37 18.51 -8.41
C SER A 365 8.04 18.75 -9.76
N ASP A 366 7.28 19.25 -10.73
CA ASP A 366 7.70 19.38 -12.14
C ASP A 366 7.79 20.84 -12.62
N THR A 367 7.61 21.80 -11.70
CA THR A 367 7.68 23.22 -11.99
C THR A 367 9.12 23.69 -12.16
N ASN A 368 9.37 24.54 -13.16
CA ASN A 368 10.67 25.16 -13.45
C ASN A 368 11.79 24.12 -13.73
N MET A 369 11.44 23.05 -14.46
CA MET A 369 12.41 22.11 -15.01
C MET A 369 13.01 22.66 -16.30
N PRO A 370 14.30 22.37 -16.58
CA PRO A 370 15.21 21.51 -15.82
C PRO A 370 15.89 22.19 -14.61
N GLU A 371 15.77 23.51 -14.44
CA GLU A 371 16.56 24.28 -13.45
C GLU A 371 16.30 23.86 -11.99
N ALA A 372 15.10 23.37 -11.69
CA ALA A 372 14.73 22.88 -10.36
C ALA A 372 15.18 21.42 -10.09
N PHE A 373 15.70 20.70 -11.10
CA PHE A 373 16.05 19.29 -10.97
C PHE A 373 17.13 18.99 -9.92
N PRO A 374 18.22 19.79 -9.78
CA PRO A 374 19.19 19.60 -8.69
C PRO A 374 18.55 19.67 -7.29
N ALA A 375 17.52 20.50 -7.12
CA ALA A 375 16.79 20.57 -5.87
C ALA A 375 15.99 19.28 -5.68
N LEU A 376 15.27 18.81 -6.72
CA LEU A 376 14.52 17.55 -6.73
C LEU A 376 15.39 16.33 -6.39
N VAL A 377 16.60 16.21 -6.94
CA VAL A 377 17.53 15.12 -6.62
C VAL A 377 17.92 15.16 -5.15
N ARG A 378 18.27 16.34 -4.61
CA ARG A 378 18.60 16.50 -3.18
C ARG A 378 17.43 16.27 -2.23
N ARG A 379 16.19 16.29 -2.74
CA ARG A 379 15.04 15.83 -1.96
C ARG A 379 15.20 14.36 -1.61
N VAL A 380 15.56 13.53 -2.60
CA VAL A 380 15.69 12.08 -2.41
C VAL A 380 17.05 11.70 -1.83
N LEU A 381 18.11 12.40 -2.24
CA LEU A 381 19.52 12.17 -1.86
C LEU A 381 20.10 13.44 -1.20
N PRO A 382 19.83 13.70 0.09
CA PRO A 382 20.07 15.00 0.73
C PRO A 382 21.50 15.51 0.70
N THR A 383 22.48 14.61 0.64
CA THR A 383 23.90 14.97 0.64
C THR A 383 24.57 14.80 -0.73
N ALA A 384 23.77 14.62 -1.80
CA ALA A 384 24.28 14.53 -3.16
C ALA A 384 25.10 15.76 -3.56
N SER A 385 26.32 15.51 -4.01
CA SER A 385 27.24 16.53 -4.53
C SER A 385 26.78 17.05 -5.89
N ASN A 386 27.29 18.21 -6.34
CA ASN A 386 27.06 18.69 -7.71
C ASN A 386 27.55 17.67 -8.75
N THR A 387 28.60 16.91 -8.47
CA THR A 387 29.08 15.84 -9.33
C THR A 387 28.07 14.70 -9.44
N THR A 388 27.50 14.28 -8.30
CA THR A 388 26.44 13.26 -8.26
C THR A 388 25.21 13.71 -9.06
N ILE A 389 24.81 14.98 -8.91
CA ILE A 389 23.67 15.54 -9.65
C ILE A 389 23.94 15.57 -11.15
N ALA A 390 25.12 16.01 -11.58
CA ALA A 390 25.49 16.02 -12.99
C ALA A 390 25.51 14.59 -13.60
N LEU A 391 25.90 13.58 -12.80
CA LEU A 391 25.82 12.18 -13.22
C LEU A 391 24.36 11.71 -13.42
N VAL A 392 23.45 12.12 -12.53
CA VAL A 392 22.02 11.83 -12.66
C VAL A 392 21.43 12.55 -13.87
N GLU A 393 21.69 13.85 -14.03
CA GLU A 393 21.23 14.65 -15.18
C GLU A 393 21.68 14.05 -16.52
N ALA A 394 22.92 13.57 -16.60
CA ALA A 394 23.44 12.92 -17.79
C ALA A 394 22.77 11.55 -18.09
N HIS A 395 22.19 10.91 -17.08
CA HIS A 395 21.57 9.59 -17.21
C HIS A 395 20.08 9.68 -17.62
N PHE A 396 19.38 10.74 -17.23
CA PHE A 396 17.95 10.92 -17.50
C PHE A 396 17.74 11.94 -18.64
N PRO A 397 17.62 11.48 -19.91
CA PRO A 397 17.29 12.37 -21.02
C PRO A 397 15.84 12.86 -20.91
N TYR A 398 15.55 14.02 -21.49
CA TYR A 398 14.19 14.57 -21.56
C TYR A 398 13.99 15.42 -22.83
N PRO A 399 12.76 15.54 -23.35
CA PRO A 399 12.46 16.43 -24.47
C PRO A 399 12.58 17.91 -24.05
N VAL A 400 13.24 18.73 -24.86
CA VAL A 400 13.43 20.18 -24.57
C VAL A 400 12.10 20.93 -24.50
N ASP A 401 11.10 20.48 -25.23
CA ASP A 401 9.73 21.01 -25.23
C ASP A 401 8.85 20.47 -24.10
N LEU A 402 9.31 19.45 -23.37
CA LEU A 402 8.63 18.88 -22.20
C LEU A 402 9.62 18.61 -21.04
N PRO A 403 10.24 19.65 -20.46
CA PRO A 403 11.24 19.45 -19.41
C PRO A 403 10.67 18.87 -18.11
N ALA A 404 9.35 18.92 -17.91
CA ALA A 404 8.66 18.27 -16.79
C ALA A 404 8.89 16.75 -16.75
N GLU A 405 9.08 16.12 -17.92
CA GLU A 405 9.33 14.67 -18.05
C GLU A 405 10.58 14.24 -17.29
N LEU A 406 11.62 15.09 -17.20
CA LEU A 406 12.80 14.84 -16.38
C LEU A 406 12.43 14.54 -14.91
N ALA A 407 11.51 15.32 -14.36
CA ALA A 407 11.07 15.16 -12.97
C ALA A 407 10.18 13.94 -12.79
N TRP A 408 9.36 13.61 -13.80
CA TRP A 408 8.49 12.44 -13.80
C TRP A 408 9.30 11.15 -13.89
N ASP A 409 10.19 11.03 -14.87
CA ASP A 409 11.04 9.85 -15.07
C ASP A 409 11.95 9.55 -13.89
N TRP A 410 12.60 10.60 -13.34
CA TRP A 410 13.39 10.47 -12.12
C TRP A 410 12.57 9.88 -10.99
N THR A 411 11.36 10.43 -10.75
CA THR A 411 10.48 10.01 -9.65
C THR A 411 9.92 8.62 -9.89
N THR A 412 9.51 8.31 -11.12
CA THR A 412 9.07 6.97 -11.53
C THR A 412 10.13 5.94 -11.20
N ALA A 413 11.37 6.18 -11.60
CA ALA A 413 12.46 5.26 -11.39
C ALA A 413 12.84 5.12 -9.90
N ILE A 414 13.18 6.23 -9.23
CA ILE A 414 13.81 6.20 -7.90
C ILE A 414 12.83 5.87 -6.75
N ILE A 415 11.54 6.18 -6.91
CA ILE A 415 10.54 5.98 -5.84
C ILE A 415 9.71 4.71 -6.03
N PHE A 416 9.42 4.30 -7.28
CA PHE A 416 8.43 3.25 -7.56
C PHE A 416 8.98 2.08 -8.37
N GLU A 417 9.39 2.34 -9.62
CA GLU A 417 9.69 1.29 -10.59
C GLU A 417 10.89 0.45 -10.17
N CYS A 418 11.97 1.06 -9.67
CA CYS A 418 13.16 0.31 -9.32
C CYS A 418 12.96 -0.53 -8.06
N ASN A 419 12.10 -0.10 -7.13
CA ASN A 419 11.66 -0.95 -6.03
C ASN A 419 10.90 -2.19 -6.55
N ALA A 420 10.00 -2.03 -7.51
CA ALA A 420 9.29 -3.14 -8.15
C ALA A 420 10.23 -4.07 -8.95
N TYR A 421 11.16 -3.49 -9.71
CA TYR A 421 12.18 -4.21 -10.47
C TYR A 421 13.07 -5.07 -9.56
N ASN A 422 13.54 -4.51 -8.44
CA ASN A 422 14.42 -5.23 -7.51
C ASN A 422 13.75 -6.45 -6.88
N VAL A 423 12.47 -6.34 -6.53
CA VAL A 423 11.70 -7.52 -6.08
C VAL A 423 11.57 -8.55 -7.20
N ALA A 424 11.23 -8.12 -8.42
CA ALA A 424 11.10 -9.03 -9.56
C ALA A 424 12.42 -9.76 -9.88
N LYS A 425 13.55 -9.05 -9.86
CA LYS A 425 14.90 -9.58 -10.10
C LYS A 425 15.28 -10.62 -9.03
N ALA A 426 15.07 -10.31 -7.75
CA ALA A 426 15.43 -11.20 -6.65
C ALA A 426 14.56 -12.46 -6.56
N PHE A 427 13.29 -12.37 -6.96
CA PHE A 427 12.34 -13.49 -6.98
C PHE A 427 11.99 -13.95 -8.40
N LYS A 428 12.91 -13.82 -9.36
CA LYS A 428 12.66 -14.02 -10.80
C LYS A 428 11.88 -15.29 -11.17
N ASP A 429 12.11 -16.41 -10.48
CA ASP A 429 11.45 -17.68 -10.77
C ASP A 429 10.04 -17.82 -10.13
N LYS A 430 9.61 -16.81 -9.37
CA LYS A 430 8.36 -16.78 -8.59
C LYS A 430 7.52 -15.52 -8.86
N THR A 431 8.05 -14.55 -9.57
CA THR A 431 7.40 -13.25 -9.80
C THR A 431 6.72 -13.19 -11.14
N HIS A 432 5.50 -12.66 -11.14
CA HIS A 432 4.74 -12.21 -12.29
C HIS A 432 4.82 -10.68 -12.34
N ARG A 433 5.52 -10.13 -13.34
CA ARG A 433 5.74 -8.67 -13.46
C ARG A 433 4.70 -8.04 -14.40
N TYR A 434 4.24 -6.83 -14.10
CA TYR A 434 3.49 -6.00 -15.06
C TYR A 434 3.90 -4.53 -15.03
N ILE A 435 3.81 -3.84 -16.15
CA ILE A 435 3.76 -2.37 -16.22
C ILE A 435 2.42 -2.02 -16.86
N MET A 436 1.63 -1.14 -16.24
CA MET A 436 0.41 -0.64 -16.87
C MET A 436 0.70 0.65 -17.63
N SER A 437 0.49 0.60 -18.95
CA SER A 437 0.71 1.73 -19.87
C SER A 437 -0.61 2.27 -20.44
N ILE A 438 -1.76 1.98 -19.82
CA ILE A 438 -3.04 2.56 -20.23
C ILE A 438 -3.02 4.05 -19.86
N PRO A 439 -3.07 4.99 -20.83
CA PRO A 439 -2.99 6.42 -20.52
C PRO A 439 -4.08 6.87 -19.52
N PRO A 440 -3.77 7.83 -18.63
CA PRO A 440 -2.49 8.53 -18.50
C PRO A 440 -1.38 7.72 -17.81
N ALA A 441 -1.68 6.51 -17.32
CA ALA A 441 -0.74 5.60 -16.68
C ALA A 441 -0.06 6.20 -15.44
N THR A 442 -0.82 6.97 -14.65
CA THR A 442 -0.35 7.64 -13.43
C THR A 442 -0.52 6.76 -12.21
N HIS A 443 0.20 7.10 -11.13
CA HIS A 443 0.18 6.40 -9.86
C HIS A 443 -1.22 6.08 -9.34
N GLY A 444 -1.43 4.85 -8.87
CA GLY A 444 -2.68 4.33 -8.29
C GLY A 444 -3.82 4.07 -9.29
N GLN A 445 -3.64 4.36 -10.59
CA GLN A 445 -4.70 4.16 -11.58
C GLN A 445 -5.09 2.68 -11.73
N ASP A 446 -4.17 1.74 -11.51
CA ASP A 446 -4.45 0.30 -11.58
C ASP A 446 -5.38 -0.20 -10.48
N VAL A 447 -5.49 0.50 -9.34
CA VAL A 447 -6.46 0.17 -8.26
C VAL A 447 -7.90 0.18 -8.80
N LEU A 448 -8.23 1.10 -9.71
CA LEU A 448 -9.54 1.16 -10.38
C LEU A 448 -9.81 -0.10 -11.22
N TYR A 449 -8.77 -0.72 -11.78
CA TYR A 449 -8.87 -1.97 -12.54
C TYR A 449 -8.95 -3.18 -11.60
N MET A 450 -8.17 -3.18 -10.51
CA MET A 450 -8.16 -4.26 -9.51
C MET A 450 -9.52 -4.43 -8.81
N PHE A 451 -10.20 -3.32 -8.53
CA PHE A 451 -11.48 -3.31 -7.81
C PHE A 451 -12.65 -2.80 -8.66
N TYR A 452 -12.50 -2.85 -9.98
CA TYR A 452 -13.53 -2.46 -10.94
C TYR A 452 -14.92 -3.04 -10.61
N THR A 453 -15.88 -2.15 -10.42
CA THR A 453 -17.29 -2.45 -10.16
C THR A 453 -18.14 -2.03 -11.37
N ASP A 454 -17.97 -0.79 -11.83
CA ASP A 454 -18.52 -0.26 -13.07
C ASP A 454 -17.93 1.10 -13.44
N ASP A 455 -18.33 1.60 -14.61
CA ASP A 455 -17.92 2.88 -15.19
C ASP A 455 -18.32 4.10 -14.34
N THR A 456 -19.15 3.93 -13.30
CA THR A 456 -19.55 5.03 -12.39
C THR A 456 -18.78 5.02 -11.09
N THR A 457 -18.60 3.84 -10.48
CA THR A 457 -17.97 3.68 -9.17
C THR A 457 -16.45 3.66 -9.28
N THR A 458 -15.94 3.03 -10.34
CA THR A 458 -14.51 2.81 -10.59
C THR A 458 -14.26 3.01 -12.09
N PRO A 459 -14.35 4.24 -12.59
CA PRO A 459 -14.23 4.50 -14.02
C PRO A 459 -12.87 4.04 -14.55
N VAL A 460 -12.88 3.30 -15.66
CA VAL A 460 -11.68 2.82 -16.35
C VAL A 460 -11.80 3.08 -17.85
N ALA A 461 -10.67 3.21 -18.53
CA ALA A 461 -10.67 3.43 -19.98
C ALA A 461 -11.12 2.17 -20.76
N ASN A 462 -10.98 0.98 -20.17
CA ASN A 462 -11.39 -0.28 -20.78
C ASN A 462 -11.87 -1.28 -19.71
N ALA A 463 -13.19 -1.43 -19.59
CA ALA A 463 -13.82 -2.39 -18.67
C ALA A 463 -13.42 -3.84 -18.93
N THR A 464 -13.17 -4.22 -20.19
CA THR A 464 -12.74 -5.59 -20.54
C THR A 464 -11.35 -5.88 -19.95
N ALA A 465 -10.44 -4.91 -20.05
CA ALA A 465 -9.11 -5.02 -19.46
C ALA A 465 -9.18 -5.11 -17.92
N ALA A 466 -10.08 -4.35 -17.29
CA ALA A 466 -10.29 -4.42 -15.85
C ALA A 466 -10.81 -5.79 -15.40
N LEU A 467 -11.86 -6.32 -16.04
CA LEU A 467 -12.38 -7.63 -15.68
C LEU A 467 -11.37 -8.76 -15.94
N GLN A 468 -10.53 -8.63 -16.98
CA GLN A 468 -9.42 -9.55 -17.23
C GLN A 468 -8.36 -9.45 -16.13
N TYR A 469 -8.00 -8.24 -15.69
CA TYR A 469 -7.10 -8.00 -14.56
C TYR A 469 -7.62 -8.70 -13.30
N GLN A 470 -8.89 -8.49 -12.96
CA GLN A 470 -9.53 -9.10 -11.79
C GLN A 470 -9.54 -10.62 -11.87
N SER A 471 -9.69 -11.20 -13.07
CA SER A 471 -9.56 -12.64 -13.26
C SER A 471 -8.17 -13.15 -12.92
N TYR A 472 -7.12 -12.48 -13.38
CA TYR A 472 -5.75 -12.86 -13.03
C TYR A 472 -5.50 -12.74 -11.52
N LEU A 473 -6.02 -11.69 -10.88
CA LEU A 473 -5.93 -11.51 -9.42
C LEU A 473 -6.56 -12.69 -8.67
N ARG A 474 -7.80 -13.03 -8.99
CA ARG A 474 -8.50 -14.15 -8.34
C ARG A 474 -7.80 -15.48 -8.56
N GLN A 475 -7.29 -15.74 -9.77
CA GLN A 475 -6.51 -16.94 -10.07
C GLN A 475 -5.21 -17.00 -9.28
N PHE A 476 -4.53 -15.86 -9.12
CA PHE A 476 -3.33 -15.75 -8.30
C PHE A 476 -3.63 -16.04 -6.82
N ILE A 477 -4.66 -15.38 -6.25
CA ILE A 477 -5.07 -15.57 -4.84
C ILE A 477 -5.39 -17.03 -4.55
N THR A 478 -6.08 -17.70 -5.48
CA THR A 478 -6.52 -19.08 -5.31
C THR A 478 -5.45 -20.13 -5.65
N ASP A 479 -4.29 -19.73 -6.18
CA ASP A 479 -3.28 -20.64 -6.77
C ASP A 479 -3.94 -21.62 -7.77
N ASN A 480 -4.97 -21.15 -8.51
CA ASN A 480 -5.73 -21.98 -9.42
C ASN A 480 -4.96 -22.20 -10.74
N ARG A 481 -3.89 -23.00 -10.67
CA ARG A 481 -3.04 -23.36 -11.82
C ARG A 481 -3.77 -24.12 -12.93
N LYS A 482 -5.00 -24.58 -12.67
CA LYS A 482 -5.87 -25.31 -13.60
C LYS A 482 -6.87 -24.41 -14.33
N ALA A 483 -6.97 -23.12 -13.98
CA ALA A 483 -7.87 -22.18 -14.65
C ALA A 483 -7.54 -22.11 -16.16
N LYS A 484 -8.55 -22.39 -16.99
CA LYS A 484 -8.45 -22.31 -18.45
C LYS A 484 -8.83 -20.90 -18.90
N GLY A 485 -7.87 -19.96 -18.86
CA GLY A 485 -8.07 -18.60 -19.37
C GLY A 485 -9.22 -17.84 -18.68
N TYR A 486 -9.43 -16.60 -19.13
CA TYR A 486 -10.52 -15.74 -18.67
C TYR A 486 -11.78 -16.02 -19.50
N ARG A 487 -12.92 -16.23 -18.84
CA ARG A 487 -14.24 -16.24 -19.50
C ARG A 487 -14.94 -14.91 -19.20
N VAL A 488 -14.96 -14.00 -20.17
CA VAL A 488 -15.88 -12.85 -20.13
C VAL A 488 -17.29 -13.41 -20.24
N SER A 489 -18.20 -13.09 -19.32
CA SER A 489 -19.62 -13.36 -19.52
C SER A 489 -20.12 -12.61 -20.76
N GLY A 490 -20.40 -13.34 -21.85
CA GLY A 490 -20.95 -12.78 -23.10
C GLY A 490 -19.93 -12.37 -24.18
N GLY A 491 -18.64 -12.63 -23.98
CA GLY A 491 -17.60 -12.44 -25.01
C GLY A 491 -17.05 -13.77 -25.53
N ALA A 492 -16.51 -13.77 -26.76
CA ALA A 492 -15.84 -14.94 -27.34
C ALA A 492 -14.67 -15.40 -26.46
N ASP A 493 -14.40 -16.72 -26.45
CA ASP A 493 -13.24 -17.35 -25.79
C ASP A 493 -11.93 -16.71 -26.31
N THR A 494 -11.47 -15.64 -25.67
CA THR A 494 -10.07 -15.21 -25.81
C THR A 494 -9.28 -16.04 -24.82
N LEU A 495 -8.48 -16.98 -25.34
CA LEU A 495 -7.47 -17.68 -24.56
C LEU A 495 -6.51 -16.63 -23.98
N ALA A 496 -6.84 -16.08 -22.82
CA ALA A 496 -6.00 -15.16 -22.08
C ALA A 496 -4.64 -15.84 -21.84
N SER A 497 -3.57 -15.22 -22.32
CA SER A 497 -2.21 -15.69 -22.10
C SER A 497 -1.96 -15.85 -20.60
N LYS A 498 -1.30 -16.93 -20.17
CA LYS A 498 -0.92 -17.06 -18.77
C LYS A 498 0.02 -15.91 -18.40
N TRP A 499 -0.11 -15.38 -17.18
CA TRP A 499 0.84 -14.37 -16.69
C TRP A 499 2.26 -14.94 -16.72
N PRO A 500 3.18 -14.35 -17.50
CA PRO A 500 4.53 -14.87 -17.60
C PRO A 500 5.21 -14.80 -16.23
N VAL A 501 6.04 -15.80 -15.95
CA VAL A 501 7.02 -15.71 -14.87
C VAL A 501 8.16 -14.84 -15.40
N TYR A 502 8.64 -13.90 -14.59
CA TYR A 502 9.69 -12.95 -14.95
C TYR A 502 10.92 -13.65 -15.52
N GLY A 503 11.40 -14.67 -14.81
CA GLY A 503 12.34 -15.67 -15.34
C GLY A 503 13.66 -15.09 -15.83
N GLN A 504 14.38 -15.87 -16.65
CA GLN A 504 15.65 -15.46 -17.26
C GLN A 504 15.45 -14.43 -18.39
N ASP A 505 14.34 -14.54 -19.12
CA ASP A 505 14.01 -13.67 -20.24
C ASP A 505 13.44 -12.31 -19.81
N SER A 506 13.32 -12.07 -18.50
CA SER A 506 12.77 -10.84 -17.90
C SER A 506 11.41 -10.43 -18.50
N LEU A 507 10.54 -11.43 -18.72
CA LEU A 507 9.23 -11.26 -19.33
C LEU A 507 8.27 -10.57 -18.37
N PHE A 508 7.50 -9.61 -18.87
CA PHE A 508 6.45 -8.95 -18.11
C PHE A 508 5.21 -8.73 -18.97
N PHE A 509 4.08 -8.48 -18.30
CA PHE A 509 2.88 -7.99 -18.97
C PHE A 509 2.88 -6.47 -19.07
N ASN A 510 2.94 -5.95 -20.28
CA ASN A 510 2.52 -4.60 -20.55
C ASN A 510 0.99 -4.56 -20.66
N ILE A 511 0.33 -3.89 -19.72
CA ILE A 511 -1.12 -3.75 -19.71
C ILE A 511 -1.47 -2.49 -20.47
N THR A 512 -2.02 -2.69 -21.67
CA THR A 512 -2.34 -1.64 -22.64
C THR A 512 -3.85 -1.52 -22.85
N LEU A 513 -4.31 -0.51 -23.59
CA LEU A 513 -5.71 -0.42 -24.02
C LEU A 513 -6.16 -1.64 -24.85
N GLY A 514 -5.23 -2.27 -25.56
CA GLY A 514 -5.45 -3.49 -26.34
C GLY A 514 -5.37 -4.79 -25.52
N GLY A 515 -5.15 -4.70 -24.20
CA GLY A 515 -5.03 -5.85 -23.30
C GLY A 515 -3.59 -6.11 -22.85
N PHE A 516 -3.35 -7.35 -22.40
CA PHE A 516 -2.10 -7.79 -21.77
C PHE A 516 -1.12 -8.31 -22.82
N VAL A 517 -0.03 -7.57 -23.03
CA VAL A 517 1.01 -7.91 -24.01
C VAL A 517 2.23 -8.45 -23.28
N ASN A 518 2.63 -9.68 -23.58
CA ASN A 518 3.87 -10.25 -23.06
C ASN A 518 5.06 -9.72 -23.84
N GLN A 519 6.04 -9.15 -23.17
CA GLN A 519 7.28 -8.66 -23.77
C GLN A 519 8.43 -8.64 -22.75
N PRO A 520 9.70 -8.66 -23.18
CA PRO A 520 10.83 -8.44 -22.28
C PRO A 520 10.83 -7.01 -21.75
N MET A 521 11.32 -6.82 -20.52
CA MET A 521 11.56 -5.48 -19.95
C MET A 521 12.45 -4.63 -20.87
N PRO A 522 12.11 -3.34 -21.10
CA PRO A 522 12.95 -2.47 -21.93
C PRO A 522 14.35 -2.29 -21.31
N GLU A 523 15.39 -2.42 -22.13
CA GLU A 523 16.79 -2.28 -21.67
C GLU A 523 17.06 -0.94 -20.99
N SER A 524 16.46 0.15 -21.47
CA SER A 524 16.58 1.48 -20.86
C SER A 524 16.06 1.52 -19.42
N ARG A 525 14.94 0.85 -19.13
CA ARG A 525 14.36 0.82 -17.77
C ARG A 525 15.18 -0.05 -16.83
N ILE A 526 15.74 -1.16 -17.34
CA ILE A 526 16.72 -1.97 -16.60
C ILE A 526 17.95 -1.13 -16.26
N ALA A 527 18.51 -0.43 -17.25
CA ALA A 527 19.69 0.41 -17.08
C ALA A 527 19.47 1.53 -16.06
N ASN A 528 18.29 2.17 -16.07
CA ASN A 528 17.91 3.17 -15.06
C ASN A 528 17.98 2.58 -13.64
N CYS A 529 17.40 1.40 -13.43
CA CYS A 529 17.40 0.79 -12.10
C CYS A 529 18.78 0.33 -11.66
N GLU A 530 19.57 -0.29 -12.54
CA GLU A 530 20.93 -0.70 -12.20
C GLU A 530 21.85 0.50 -11.91
N PHE A 531 21.68 1.62 -12.63
CA PHE A 531 22.37 2.87 -12.34
C PHE A 531 21.98 3.41 -10.97
N LEU A 532 20.68 3.49 -10.67
CA LEU A 532 20.18 4.03 -9.41
C LEU A 532 20.56 3.15 -8.21
N ASP A 533 20.54 1.83 -8.34
CA ASP A 533 20.97 0.89 -7.30
C ASP A 533 22.45 1.11 -6.96
N GLN A 534 23.32 1.24 -7.97
CA GLN A 534 24.74 1.56 -7.78
C GLN A 534 24.95 2.95 -7.17
N LEU A 535 24.16 3.93 -7.62
CA LEU A 535 24.20 5.30 -7.11
C LEU A 535 23.89 5.30 -5.60
N VAL A 536 22.81 4.64 -5.19
CA VAL A 536 22.31 4.56 -3.81
C VAL A 536 23.20 3.70 -2.91
N ALA A 537 23.77 2.61 -3.45
CA ALA A 537 24.65 1.74 -2.68
C ALA A 537 25.95 2.43 -2.26
N ASN A 538 26.38 3.47 -2.99
CA ASN A 538 27.57 4.24 -2.66
C ASN A 538 27.23 5.41 -1.70
N PRO A 539 27.71 5.38 -0.43
CA PRO A 539 27.37 6.39 0.56
C PRO A 539 27.84 7.80 0.20
N VAL A 540 28.80 7.95 -0.73
CA VAL A 540 29.28 9.27 -1.20
C VAL A 540 28.22 10.01 -2.02
N ASN A 541 27.25 9.30 -2.60
CA ASN A 541 26.18 9.90 -3.41
C ASN A 541 24.99 10.39 -2.59
N GLY A 542 25.02 10.15 -1.27
CA GLY A 542 24.15 10.82 -0.31
C GLY A 542 22.78 10.21 -0.08
N ALA A 543 22.64 8.89 -0.32
CA ALA A 543 21.48 8.07 0.06
C ALA A 543 21.40 7.80 1.58
#